data_AF-A0A0G2FZ70-F1
#
_entry.id   AF-A0A0G2FZ70-F1
#
_cell.length_a   1.000
_cell.length_b   1.000
_cell.length_c   1.000
_cell.angle_alpha   90.00
_cell.angle_beta   90.00
_cell.angle_gamma   90.00
#
_symmetry.space_group_name_H-M   'P 1'
#
loop_
_entity.id
_entity.type
_entity.pdbx_description
1 polymer ?
#
loop_
_entity_poly.entity_id
_entity_poly.type
_entity_poly.pdbx_seq_one_letter_code
_entity_poly.pdbx_strand_id
1 'polypeptide(L)'
;MPTPPAGPQFAQPPPAQPPQPKPQVPDLLTSELDVQLPSQSSNSIPLPVPPVPPNPQKDALLSALSSALVAQTTQTVQGNAAALPSLRAQSAALRAAHARLQQEVDQLQRLDAALASNERVLGEAMREADRAMDDARTRTVPDVDDTLVAPTVVGGQLWGLVAEERGLEEAIFLLGRGLDRGRVGAEVFVKQTRGLAREQFLKKALIKKISKGMGLDENVEYGLRSGY
;
A
#
# COMPACT_ATOMS: atom_id res chain seq x y z
N MET A 1 -19.71 6.78 -36.86
CA MET A 1 -19.33 5.56 -36.12
C MET A 1 -20.33 5.34 -34.99
N PRO A 2 -20.69 4.08 -34.71
CA PRO A 2 -22.05 3.68 -34.31
C PRO A 2 -22.36 3.86 -32.83
N THR A 3 -23.66 3.97 -32.54
CA THR A 3 -24.27 3.94 -31.20
C THR A 3 -24.11 2.57 -30.55
N PRO A 4 -23.75 2.47 -29.25
CA PRO A 4 -23.70 1.20 -28.53
C PRO A 4 -25.10 0.70 -28.13
N PRO A 5 -25.31 -0.63 -28.04
CA PRO A 5 -26.60 -1.22 -27.67
C PRO A 5 -26.87 -1.10 -26.16
N ALA A 6 -28.16 -0.89 -25.83
CA ALA A 6 -28.66 -0.86 -24.45
C ALA A 6 -28.63 -2.27 -23.83
N GLY A 7 -28.04 -2.38 -22.64
CA GLY A 7 -28.05 -3.61 -21.83
C GLY A 7 -29.40 -3.84 -21.13
N PRO A 8 -29.68 -5.09 -20.71
CA PRO A 8 -30.94 -5.48 -20.09
C PRO A 8 -31.14 -4.84 -18.71
N GLN A 9 -32.32 -4.25 -18.51
CA GLN A 9 -32.76 -3.68 -17.23
C GLN A 9 -33.11 -4.80 -16.24
N PHE A 10 -32.41 -4.84 -15.11
CA PHE A 10 -32.78 -5.67 -13.97
C PHE A 10 -33.94 -5.00 -13.21
N ALA A 11 -35.06 -5.71 -13.10
CA ALA A 11 -36.21 -5.29 -12.31
C ALA A 11 -35.90 -5.42 -10.81
N GLN A 12 -36.20 -4.36 -10.04
CA GLN A 12 -36.15 -4.38 -8.58
C GLN A 12 -37.28 -5.26 -8.00
N PRO A 13 -37.06 -5.97 -6.88
CA PRO A 13 -38.13 -6.67 -6.18
C PRO A 13 -39.02 -5.69 -5.40
N PRO A 14 -40.35 -5.91 -5.33
CA PRO A 14 -41.28 -5.08 -4.58
C PRO A 14 -41.17 -5.29 -3.06
N PRO A 15 -41.61 -4.30 -2.24
CA PRO A 15 -41.52 -4.35 -0.78
C PRO A 15 -42.47 -5.36 -0.14
N ALA A 16 -42.03 -5.95 0.97
CA ALA A 16 -42.71 -6.99 1.74
C ALA A 16 -44.01 -6.50 2.40
N GLN A 17 -45.10 -7.25 2.20
CA GLN A 17 -46.37 -7.09 2.91
C GLN A 17 -46.35 -7.81 4.28
N PRO A 18 -47.12 -7.33 5.28
CA PRO A 18 -47.25 -8.00 6.58
C PRO A 18 -48.01 -9.35 6.46
N PRO A 19 -47.75 -10.31 7.36
CA PRO A 19 -48.18 -11.70 7.20
C PRO A 19 -49.68 -11.87 7.48
N GLN A 20 -50.39 -12.49 6.52
CA GLN A 20 -51.76 -12.97 6.71
C GLN A 20 -51.79 -14.28 7.54
N PRO A 21 -52.86 -14.54 8.33
CA PRO A 21 -53.01 -15.78 9.08
C PRO A 21 -53.24 -16.97 8.13
N LYS A 22 -52.51 -18.07 8.37
CA LYS A 22 -52.67 -19.34 7.64
C LYS A 22 -54.07 -19.93 7.85
N PRO A 23 -54.77 -20.40 6.81
CA PRO A 23 -55.91 -21.29 7.00
C PRO A 23 -55.42 -22.65 7.51
N GLN A 24 -56.11 -23.19 8.52
CA GLN A 24 -55.84 -24.51 9.08
C GLN A 24 -56.20 -25.58 8.04
N VAL A 25 -55.20 -26.41 7.71
CA VAL A 25 -55.39 -27.62 6.90
C VAL A 25 -56.04 -28.69 7.78
N PRO A 26 -57.12 -29.36 7.31
CA PRO A 26 -57.65 -30.54 7.99
C PRO A 26 -56.60 -31.65 8.01
N ASP A 27 -56.35 -32.20 9.19
CA ASP A 27 -55.43 -33.31 9.47
C ASP A 27 -55.95 -34.60 8.82
N LEU A 28 -55.14 -35.18 7.91
CA LEU A 28 -55.49 -36.38 7.13
C LEU A 28 -54.92 -37.68 7.73
N LEU A 29 -54.47 -37.66 8.99
CA LEU A 29 -53.88 -38.84 9.65
C LEU A 29 -54.81 -39.57 10.63
N THR A 30 -56.11 -39.28 10.61
CA THR A 30 -57.12 -39.97 11.44
C THR A 30 -58.33 -40.47 10.63
N SER A 31 -58.09 -41.06 9.47
CA SER A 31 -59.11 -41.92 8.83
C SER A 31 -58.97 -43.35 9.34
N GLU A 32 -59.74 -43.64 10.39
CA GLU A 32 -60.09 -44.99 10.84
C GLU A 32 -60.77 -45.74 9.68
N LEU A 33 -60.02 -46.63 9.02
CA LEU A 33 -60.54 -47.51 7.99
C LEU A 33 -61.18 -48.75 8.65
N ASP A 34 -62.38 -48.58 9.20
CA ASP A 34 -63.17 -49.70 9.74
C ASP A 34 -63.88 -50.44 8.59
N VAL A 35 -63.24 -51.47 8.06
CA VAL A 35 -63.86 -52.43 7.13
C VAL A 35 -64.46 -53.56 7.97
N GLN A 36 -65.73 -53.40 8.33
CA GLN A 36 -66.54 -54.48 8.91
C GLN A 36 -66.97 -55.46 7.80
N LEU A 37 -66.43 -56.68 7.83
CA LEU A 37 -66.96 -57.83 7.07
C LEU A 37 -68.14 -58.44 7.85
N PRO A 38 -69.28 -58.74 7.20
CA PRO A 38 -70.38 -59.40 7.90
C PRO A 38 -70.08 -60.88 8.12
N SER A 39 -70.13 -61.25 9.40
CA SER A 39 -70.74 -62.47 9.91
C SER A 39 -70.04 -63.81 9.61
N GLN A 40 -69.16 -64.20 10.52
CA GLN A 40 -69.08 -65.61 10.91
C GLN A 40 -70.13 -65.87 12.00
N SER A 41 -71.06 -66.80 11.76
CA SER A 41 -71.84 -67.42 12.80
C SER A 41 -71.78 -68.94 12.68
N SER A 42 -70.95 -69.50 13.56
CA SER A 42 -71.18 -70.70 14.37
C SER A 42 -71.32 -72.09 13.72
N ASN A 43 -70.30 -72.89 14.05
CA ASN A 43 -70.38 -74.24 14.61
C ASN A 43 -70.89 -75.42 13.75
N SER A 44 -69.94 -76.16 13.18
CA SER A 44 -70.07 -77.62 13.01
C SER A 44 -68.71 -78.33 13.00
N ILE A 45 -68.42 -79.04 14.10
CA ILE A 45 -67.67 -80.30 14.30
C ILE A 45 -66.29 -80.45 13.60
N PRO A 46 -65.19 -80.67 14.35
CA PRO A 46 -63.85 -80.79 13.80
C PRO A 46 -63.55 -82.21 13.28
N LEU A 47 -63.26 -82.33 11.98
CA LEU A 47 -62.52 -83.45 11.41
C LEU A 47 -61.06 -83.00 11.20
N PRO A 48 -60.04 -83.79 11.57
CA PRO A 48 -58.65 -83.41 11.42
C PRO A 48 -58.26 -83.59 9.96
N VAL A 49 -58.43 -82.52 9.17
CA VAL A 49 -57.91 -82.47 7.80
C VAL A 49 -56.39 -82.23 7.89
N PRO A 50 -55.55 -83.03 7.23
CA PRO A 50 -54.10 -82.87 7.30
C PRO A 50 -53.68 -81.49 6.76
N PRO A 51 -52.58 -80.90 7.27
CA PRO A 51 -52.09 -79.63 6.77
C PRO A 51 -51.82 -79.77 5.27
N VAL A 52 -52.44 -78.88 4.49
CA VAL A 52 -52.25 -78.83 3.04
C VAL A 52 -50.74 -78.72 2.79
N PRO A 53 -50.12 -79.63 2.02
CA PRO A 53 -48.69 -79.57 1.77
C PRO A 53 -48.37 -78.22 1.12
N PRO A 54 -47.30 -77.53 1.59
CA PRO A 54 -46.91 -76.25 1.04
C PRO A 54 -46.69 -76.42 -0.46
N ASN A 55 -47.32 -75.58 -1.28
CA ASN A 55 -47.16 -75.64 -2.73
C ASN A 55 -45.76 -75.09 -3.07
N PRO A 56 -44.76 -75.95 -3.34
CA PRO A 56 -43.36 -75.54 -3.42
C PRO A 56 -43.11 -74.58 -4.58
N GLN A 57 -43.98 -74.60 -5.60
CA GLN A 57 -43.90 -73.69 -6.75
C GLN A 57 -44.28 -72.26 -6.39
N LYS A 58 -45.27 -72.08 -5.51
CA LYS A 58 -45.71 -70.75 -5.07
C LYS A 58 -44.69 -70.11 -4.13
N ASP A 59 -44.09 -70.88 -3.23
CA ASP A 59 -43.02 -70.41 -2.34
C ASP A 59 -41.71 -70.15 -3.11
N ALA A 60 -41.41 -70.95 -4.13
CA ALA A 60 -40.29 -70.70 -5.04
C ALA A 60 -40.47 -69.39 -5.84
N LEU A 61 -41.68 -69.09 -6.32
CA LEU A 61 -41.96 -67.81 -7.00
C LEU A 61 -41.86 -66.61 -6.06
N LEU A 62 -42.41 -66.71 -4.85
CA LEU A 62 -42.34 -65.62 -3.87
C LEU A 62 -40.90 -65.34 -3.41
N SER A 63 -40.08 -66.38 -3.24
CA SER A 63 -38.65 -66.25 -2.91
C SER A 63 -37.80 -65.75 -4.09
N ALA A 64 -38.13 -66.15 -5.32
CA ALA A 64 -37.49 -65.61 -6.52
C ALA A 64 -37.82 -64.11 -6.72
N LEU A 65 -39.08 -63.73 -6.46
CA LEU A 65 -39.52 -62.35 -6.62
C LEU A 65 -38.94 -61.45 -5.52
N SER A 66 -38.91 -61.93 -4.27
CA SER A 66 -38.26 -61.20 -3.17
C SER A 66 -36.76 -61.07 -3.37
N SER A 67 -36.07 -62.12 -3.80
CA SER A 67 -34.62 -62.04 -4.09
C SER A 67 -34.31 -61.13 -5.28
N ALA A 68 -35.14 -61.12 -6.34
CA ALA A 68 -34.99 -60.19 -7.46
C ALA A 68 -35.20 -58.73 -7.02
N LEU A 69 -36.23 -58.46 -6.20
CA LEU A 69 -36.51 -57.12 -5.68
C LEU A 69 -35.40 -56.62 -4.77
N VAL A 70 -34.88 -57.49 -3.89
CA VAL A 70 -33.72 -57.21 -3.02
C VAL A 70 -32.45 -57.00 -3.85
N ALA A 71 -32.21 -57.79 -4.90
CA ALA A 71 -31.07 -57.60 -5.79
C ALA A 71 -31.16 -56.25 -6.52
N GLN A 72 -32.35 -55.86 -7.00
CA GLN A 72 -32.54 -54.58 -7.67
C GLN A 72 -32.41 -53.38 -6.73
N THR A 73 -32.90 -53.48 -5.49
CA THR A 73 -32.72 -52.43 -4.47
C THR A 73 -31.26 -52.33 -4.03
N THR A 74 -30.57 -53.44 -3.82
CA THR A 74 -29.14 -53.39 -3.47
C THR A 74 -28.29 -52.82 -4.60
N GLN A 75 -28.57 -53.17 -5.87
CA GLN A 75 -27.90 -52.60 -7.03
C GLN A 75 -28.09 -51.07 -7.11
N THR A 76 -29.31 -50.58 -6.91
CA THR A 76 -29.60 -49.13 -6.94
C THR A 76 -29.00 -48.40 -5.75
N VAL A 77 -29.04 -48.98 -4.54
CA VAL A 77 -28.37 -48.44 -3.36
C VAL A 77 -26.86 -48.39 -3.54
N GLN A 78 -26.24 -49.43 -4.11
CA GLN A 78 -24.81 -49.46 -4.39
C GLN A 78 -24.41 -48.42 -5.45
N GLY A 79 -25.21 -48.26 -6.52
CA GLY A 79 -25.00 -47.22 -7.53
C GLY A 79 -25.07 -45.81 -6.94
N ASN A 80 -26.07 -45.54 -6.11
CA ASN A 80 -26.19 -44.26 -5.41
C ASN A 80 -25.07 -44.05 -4.38
N ALA A 81 -24.70 -45.08 -3.63
CA ALA A 81 -23.61 -45.03 -2.65
C ALA A 81 -22.26 -44.74 -3.31
N ALA A 82 -22.02 -45.24 -4.53
CA ALA A 82 -20.82 -44.95 -5.30
C ALA A 82 -20.77 -43.51 -5.83
N ALA A 83 -21.92 -42.89 -6.12
CA ALA A 83 -22.00 -41.50 -6.61
C ALA A 83 -21.92 -40.44 -5.49
N LEU A 84 -22.37 -40.76 -4.27
CA LEU A 84 -22.31 -39.84 -3.12
C LEU A 84 -20.92 -39.25 -2.80
N PRO A 85 -19.81 -40.01 -2.78
CA PRO A 85 -18.50 -39.45 -2.45
C PRO A 85 -18.01 -38.42 -3.47
N SER A 86 -18.25 -38.63 -4.77
CA SER A 86 -17.86 -37.67 -5.81
C SER A 86 -18.68 -36.39 -5.70
N LEU A 87 -19.99 -36.49 -5.45
CA LEU A 87 -20.86 -35.33 -5.24
C LEU A 87 -20.47 -34.54 -3.98
N ARG A 88 -20.10 -35.23 -2.89
CA ARG A 88 -19.59 -34.58 -1.67
C ARG A 88 -18.25 -33.89 -1.91
N ALA A 89 -17.34 -34.52 -2.64
CA ALA A 89 -16.06 -33.92 -3.01
C ALA A 89 -16.25 -32.68 -3.88
N GLN A 90 -17.16 -32.70 -4.86
CA GLN A 90 -17.52 -31.53 -5.67
C GLN A 90 -18.14 -30.42 -4.82
N SER A 91 -19.06 -30.75 -3.92
CA SER A 91 -19.65 -29.79 -2.99
C SER A 91 -18.61 -29.15 -2.07
N ALA A 92 -17.66 -29.94 -1.56
CA ALA A 92 -16.54 -29.44 -0.78
C ALA A 92 -15.61 -28.54 -1.61
N ALA A 93 -15.29 -28.93 -2.85
CA ALA A 93 -14.49 -28.13 -3.76
C ALA A 93 -15.16 -26.79 -4.10
N LEU A 94 -16.47 -26.76 -4.33
CA LEU A 94 -17.23 -25.53 -4.56
C LEU A 94 -17.23 -24.61 -3.33
N ARG A 95 -17.39 -25.15 -2.12
CA ARG A 95 -17.30 -24.35 -0.88
C ARG A 95 -15.90 -23.78 -0.69
N ALA A 96 -14.86 -24.57 -0.95
CA ALA A 96 -13.48 -24.11 -0.87
C ALA A 96 -13.19 -23.01 -1.92
N ALA A 97 -13.66 -23.18 -3.16
CA ALA A 97 -13.53 -22.18 -4.20
C ALA A 97 -14.27 -20.88 -3.84
N HIS A 98 -15.47 -20.97 -3.26
CA HIS A 98 -16.21 -19.81 -2.78
C HIS A 98 -15.46 -19.05 -1.68
N ALA A 99 -14.93 -19.76 -0.69
CA ALA A 99 -14.13 -19.16 0.37
C ALA A 99 -12.88 -18.45 -0.18
N ARG A 100 -12.21 -19.07 -1.16
CA ARG A 100 -11.06 -18.46 -1.84
C ARG A 100 -11.44 -17.19 -2.61
N LEU A 101 -12.54 -17.21 -3.37
CA LEU A 101 -13.01 -16.04 -4.11
C LEU A 101 -13.38 -14.89 -3.16
N GLN A 102 -13.99 -15.19 -2.01
CA GLN A 102 -14.25 -14.17 -0.99
C GLN A 102 -12.94 -13.55 -0.47
N GLN A 103 -11.93 -14.36 -0.18
CA GLN A 103 -10.62 -13.85 0.24
C GLN A 103 -9.93 -13.00 -0.84
N GLU A 104 -10.05 -13.39 -2.11
CA GLU A 104 -9.51 -12.63 -3.25
C GLU A 104 -10.24 -11.28 -3.41
N VAL A 105 -11.57 -11.24 -3.24
CA VAL A 105 -12.35 -9.99 -3.24
C VAL A 105 -11.92 -9.07 -2.10
N ASP A 106 -11.77 -9.59 -0.89
CA ASP A 106 -11.30 -8.79 0.26
C ASP A 106 -9.87 -8.27 0.04
N GLN A 107 -9.01 -9.08 -0.61
CA GLN A 107 -7.65 -8.65 -0.96
C GLN A 107 -7.66 -7.53 -2.00
N LEU A 108 -8.50 -7.63 -3.03
CA LEU A 108 -8.66 -6.58 -4.04
C LEU A 108 -9.18 -5.28 -3.43
N GLN A 109 -10.16 -5.35 -2.52
CA GLN A 109 -10.67 -4.18 -1.81
C GLN A 109 -9.60 -3.49 -0.95
N ARG A 110 -8.74 -4.27 -0.27
CA ARG A 110 -7.60 -3.73 0.47
C ARG A 110 -6.58 -3.06 -0.45
N LEU A 111 -6.28 -3.67 -1.60
CA LEU A 111 -5.37 -3.10 -2.59
C LEU A 111 -5.92 -1.81 -3.19
N ASP A 112 -7.22 -1.77 -3.52
CA ASP A 112 -7.90 -0.58 -4.02
C ASP A 112 -7.82 0.58 -3.02
N ALA A 113 -8.12 0.32 -1.75
CA ALA A 113 -7.99 1.32 -0.69
C ALA A 113 -6.55 1.84 -0.53
N ALA A 114 -5.55 0.97 -0.64
CA ALA A 114 -4.13 1.34 -0.57
C ALA A 114 -3.67 2.16 -1.80
N LEU A 115 -4.14 1.80 -3.00
CA LEU A 115 -3.86 2.56 -4.21
C LEU A 115 -4.50 3.95 -4.14
N ALA A 116 -5.76 4.04 -3.70
CA ALA A 116 -6.45 5.32 -3.53
C ALA A 116 -5.77 6.21 -2.48
N SER A 117 -5.23 5.64 -1.39
CA SER A 117 -4.45 6.42 -0.43
C SER A 117 -3.13 6.90 -1.02
N ASN A 118 -2.43 6.02 -1.75
CA ASN A 118 -1.16 6.38 -2.39
C ASN A 118 -1.35 7.46 -3.44
N GLU A 119 -2.41 7.38 -4.27
CA GLU A 119 -2.73 8.40 -5.26
C GLU A 119 -2.96 9.77 -4.60
N ARG A 120 -3.66 9.81 -3.45
CA ARG A 120 -3.83 11.05 -2.68
C ARG A 120 -2.52 11.60 -2.16
N VAL A 121 -1.69 10.76 -1.53
CA VAL A 121 -0.37 11.15 -1.00
C VAL A 121 0.54 11.67 -2.11
N LEU A 122 0.58 10.98 -3.26
CA LEU A 122 1.37 11.42 -4.41
C LEU A 122 0.83 12.74 -4.97
N GLY A 123 -0.50 12.88 -5.11
CA GLY A 123 -1.11 14.11 -5.58
C GLY A 123 -0.87 15.31 -4.66
N GLU A 124 -0.86 15.10 -3.35
CA GLU A 124 -0.50 16.13 -2.37
C GLU A 124 0.99 16.48 -2.43
N ALA A 125 1.87 15.48 -2.49
CA ALA A 125 3.31 15.69 -2.60
C ALA A 125 3.70 16.42 -3.89
N MET A 126 3.04 16.11 -5.02
CA MET A 126 3.23 16.84 -6.28
C MET A 126 2.84 18.31 -6.15
N ARG A 127 1.68 18.61 -5.55
CA ARG A 127 1.26 20.00 -5.34
C ARG A 127 2.20 20.77 -4.41
N GLU A 128 2.73 20.11 -3.39
CA GLU A 128 3.70 20.72 -2.48
C GLU A 128 5.05 20.96 -3.17
N ALA A 129 5.49 20.04 -4.02
CA ALA A 129 6.66 20.23 -4.87
C ALA A 129 6.47 21.40 -5.85
N ASP A 130 5.30 21.50 -6.48
CA ASP A 130 4.95 22.62 -7.37
C ASP A 130 5.00 23.96 -6.64
N ARG A 131 4.44 24.04 -5.43
CA ARG A 131 4.54 25.24 -4.57
C ARG A 131 5.99 25.57 -4.24
N ALA A 132 6.79 24.59 -3.83
CA ALA A 132 8.20 24.82 -3.52
C ALA A 132 8.99 25.29 -4.74
N MET A 133 8.66 24.80 -5.94
CA MET A 133 9.25 25.25 -7.20
C MET A 133 8.84 26.69 -7.54
N ASP A 134 7.57 27.04 -7.39
CA ASP A 134 7.07 28.40 -7.63
C ASP A 134 7.67 29.39 -6.61
N ASP A 135 7.76 29.00 -5.34
CA ASP A 135 8.43 29.79 -4.30
C ASP A 135 9.92 29.98 -4.62
N ALA A 136 10.62 28.92 -5.05
CA ALA A 136 12.01 29.02 -5.46
C ALA A 136 12.19 29.90 -6.72
N ARG A 137 11.22 29.89 -7.64
CA ARG A 137 11.26 30.67 -8.88
C ARG A 137 10.95 32.15 -8.66
N THR A 138 10.10 32.48 -7.69
CA THR A 138 9.81 33.87 -7.30
C THR A 138 10.91 34.47 -6.44
N ARG A 139 11.72 33.65 -5.76
CA ARG A 139 12.84 34.10 -4.94
C ARG A 139 13.97 34.64 -5.83
N THR A 140 14.31 35.91 -5.64
CA THR A 140 15.51 36.50 -6.23
C THR A 140 16.75 35.85 -5.63
N VAL A 141 17.66 35.37 -6.49
CA VAL A 141 18.94 34.81 -6.05
C VAL A 141 19.74 35.93 -5.37
N PRO A 142 20.04 35.83 -4.06
CA PRO A 142 20.87 36.81 -3.38
C PRO A 142 22.29 36.78 -3.96
N ASP A 143 23.00 37.89 -3.84
CA ASP A 143 24.41 37.93 -4.22
C ASP A 143 25.22 36.93 -3.37
N VAL A 144 26.28 36.38 -3.96
CA VAL A 144 27.11 35.36 -3.29
C VAL A 144 27.73 35.94 -2.02
N ASP A 145 28.15 37.20 -2.09
CA ASP A 145 28.78 37.92 -0.97
C ASP A 145 27.79 38.17 0.19
N ASP A 146 26.48 38.30 -0.10
CA ASP A 146 25.43 38.45 0.91
C ASP A 146 24.98 37.11 1.51
N THR A 147 25.29 35.99 0.84
CA THR A 147 24.87 34.65 1.27
C THR A 147 25.81 34.06 2.34
N LEU A 148 27.11 34.36 2.24
CA LEU A 148 28.14 33.83 3.12
C LEU A 148 28.76 34.92 3.98
N VAL A 149 27.98 35.42 4.93
CA VAL A 149 28.42 36.45 5.88
C VAL A 149 28.95 35.79 7.16
N ALA A 150 29.97 36.41 7.76
CA ALA A 150 30.49 35.98 9.05
C ALA A 150 29.39 36.03 10.14
N PRO A 151 29.36 35.07 11.09
CA PRO A 151 28.34 35.02 12.14
C PRO A 151 28.31 36.24 13.07
N THR A 152 29.39 37.03 13.11
CA THR A 152 29.50 38.23 13.93
C THR A 152 29.96 39.42 13.09
N VAL A 153 29.52 40.64 13.47
CA VAL A 153 29.94 41.90 12.82
C VAL A 153 31.47 42.03 12.83
N VAL A 154 32.11 41.64 13.93
CA VAL A 154 33.56 41.68 14.09
C VAL A 154 34.25 40.65 13.17
N GLY A 155 33.64 39.48 12.97
CA GLY A 155 34.14 38.49 12.00
C GLY A 155 34.06 38.98 10.56
N GLY A 156 33.01 39.74 10.21
CA GLY A 156 32.89 40.37 8.89
C GLY A 156 33.95 41.46 8.68
N GLN A 157 34.19 42.27 9.71
CA GLN A 157 35.29 43.26 9.72
C GLN A 157 36.65 42.59 9.56
N LEU A 158 36.89 41.48 10.26
CA LEU A 158 38.14 40.72 10.15
C LEU A 158 38.36 40.22 8.71
N TRP A 159 37.33 39.68 8.06
CA TRP A 159 37.39 39.22 6.66
C TRP A 159 37.79 40.34 5.70
N GLY A 160 37.11 41.48 5.78
CA GLY A 160 37.42 42.65 4.95
C GLY A 160 38.85 43.15 5.17
N LEU A 161 39.28 43.27 6.44
CA LEU A 161 40.63 43.72 6.77
C LEU A 161 41.72 42.78 6.25
N VAL A 162 41.51 41.46 6.33
CA VAL A 162 42.46 40.46 5.80
C VAL A 162 42.52 40.55 4.27
N ALA A 163 41.38 40.66 3.59
CA ALA A 163 41.33 40.81 2.14
C ALA A 163 42.05 42.09 1.67
N GLU A 164 41.80 43.22 2.33
CA GLU A 164 42.46 44.50 2.05
C GLU A 164 43.96 44.45 2.32
N GLU A 165 44.40 43.79 3.39
CA GLU A 165 45.82 43.63 3.71
C GLU A 165 46.57 42.86 2.62
N ARG A 166 45.95 41.81 2.08
CA ARG A 166 46.48 41.05 0.94
C ARG A 166 46.49 41.84 -0.36
N GLY A 167 45.44 42.62 -0.61
CA GLY A 167 45.40 43.54 -1.75
C GLY A 167 46.52 44.59 -1.69
N LEU A 168 46.86 45.10 -0.50
CA LEU A 168 47.96 46.04 -0.30
C LEU A 168 49.34 45.40 -0.54
N GLU A 169 49.54 44.16 -0.09
CA GLU A 169 50.78 43.40 -0.34
C GLU A 169 51.01 43.21 -1.85
N GLU A 170 49.97 42.80 -2.58
CA GLU A 170 50.03 42.66 -4.03
C GLU A 170 50.21 44.00 -4.75
N ALA A 171 49.57 45.07 -4.28
CA ALA A 171 49.74 46.42 -4.84
C ALA A 171 51.19 46.91 -4.73
N ILE A 172 51.84 46.70 -3.58
CA ILE A 172 53.27 47.04 -3.39
C ILE A 172 54.15 46.21 -4.32
N PHE A 173 53.87 44.91 -4.46
CA PHE A 173 54.61 44.02 -5.37
C PHE A 173 54.49 44.48 -6.83
N LEU A 174 53.28 44.82 -7.29
CA LEU A 174 53.04 45.31 -8.64
C LEU A 174 53.66 46.69 -8.90
N LEU A 175 53.68 47.57 -7.89
CA LEU A 175 54.39 48.86 -7.97
C LEU A 175 55.89 48.66 -8.16
N GLY A 176 56.51 47.71 -7.45
CA GLY A 176 57.92 47.35 -7.66
C GLY A 176 58.17 46.90 -9.10
N ARG A 177 57.30 46.03 -9.62
CA ARG A 177 57.36 45.58 -11.02
C ARG A 177 57.08 46.68 -12.04
N GLY A 178 56.43 47.77 -11.64
CA GLY A 178 56.19 48.97 -12.45
C GLY A 178 57.41 49.89 -12.49
N LEU A 179 58.16 49.98 -11.39
CA LEU A 179 59.45 50.67 -11.30
C LEU A 179 60.49 49.97 -12.18
N ASP A 180 60.62 48.64 -12.07
CA ASP A 180 61.59 47.86 -12.86
C ASP A 180 61.40 48.02 -14.37
N ARG A 181 60.14 48.25 -14.81
CA ARG A 181 59.78 48.46 -16.21
C ARG A 181 59.82 49.94 -16.63
N GLY A 182 60.23 50.85 -15.75
CA GLY A 182 60.30 52.29 -16.02
C GLY A 182 58.95 52.98 -16.21
N ARG A 183 57.83 52.34 -15.84
CA ARG A 183 56.48 52.94 -15.93
C ARG A 183 56.18 53.89 -14.76
N VAL A 184 56.87 53.71 -13.65
CA VAL A 184 56.74 54.52 -12.43
C VAL A 184 58.10 55.13 -12.10
N GLY A 185 58.15 56.44 -11.85
CA GLY A 185 59.37 57.11 -11.41
C GLY A 185 59.74 56.76 -9.97
N ALA A 186 61.04 56.72 -9.66
CA ALA A 186 61.56 56.31 -8.35
C ALA A 186 60.98 57.14 -7.18
N GLU A 187 60.81 58.45 -7.36
CA GLU A 187 60.22 59.33 -6.35
C GLU A 187 58.76 58.96 -6.05
N VAL A 188 57.97 58.70 -7.09
CA VAL A 188 56.56 58.30 -6.97
C VAL A 188 56.45 56.92 -6.30
N PHE A 189 57.32 55.99 -6.68
CA PHE A 189 57.37 54.67 -6.06
C PHE A 189 57.62 54.77 -4.55
N VAL A 190 58.65 55.49 -4.12
CA VAL A 190 58.98 55.62 -2.69
C VAL A 190 57.82 56.26 -1.91
N LYS A 191 57.19 57.29 -2.48
CA LYS A 191 56.04 57.97 -1.85
C LYS A 191 54.83 57.04 -1.70
N GLN A 192 54.46 56.32 -2.77
CA GLN A 192 53.29 55.44 -2.76
C GLN A 192 53.50 54.19 -1.92
N THR A 193 54.67 53.53 -2.05
CA THR A 193 55.02 52.36 -1.25
C THR A 193 55.02 52.68 0.24
N ARG A 194 55.53 53.85 0.66
CA ARG A 194 55.46 54.27 2.06
C ARG A 194 54.02 54.48 2.54
N GLY A 195 53.14 55.04 1.70
CA GLY A 195 51.72 55.22 2.00
C GLY A 195 51.02 53.87 2.21
N LEU A 196 51.17 52.96 1.25
CA LEU A 196 50.58 51.62 1.28
C LEU A 196 51.13 50.78 2.43
N ALA A 197 52.45 50.83 2.69
CA ALA A 197 53.06 50.08 3.79
C ALA A 197 52.58 50.59 5.16
N ARG A 198 52.36 51.90 5.31
CA ARG A 198 51.76 52.45 6.53
C ARG A 198 50.35 51.93 6.72
N GLU A 199 49.52 51.95 5.68
CA GLU A 199 48.16 51.42 5.73
C GLU A 199 48.15 49.92 6.06
N GLN A 200 49.01 49.14 5.41
CA GLN A 200 49.18 47.71 5.65
C GLN A 200 49.54 47.42 7.12
N PHE A 201 50.45 48.19 7.70
CA PHE A 201 50.82 48.05 9.11
C PHE A 201 49.62 48.30 10.05
N LEU A 202 48.84 49.35 9.81
CA LEU A 202 47.65 49.64 10.61
C LEU A 202 46.60 48.52 10.50
N LYS A 203 46.36 47.99 9.29
CA LYS A 203 45.44 46.86 9.09
C LYS A 203 45.94 45.59 9.78
N LYS A 204 47.23 45.23 9.65
CA LYS A 204 47.84 44.09 10.36
C LYS A 204 47.72 44.23 11.88
N ALA A 205 47.92 45.43 12.44
CA ALA A 205 47.76 45.68 13.87
C ALA A 205 46.30 45.52 14.34
N LEU A 206 45.35 46.01 13.54
CA LEU A 206 43.92 45.87 13.82
C LEU A 206 43.45 44.41 13.73
N ILE A 207 43.90 43.67 12.71
CA ILE A 207 43.67 42.23 12.56
C ILE A 207 44.11 41.50 13.83
N LYS A 208 45.35 41.72 14.30
CA LYS A 208 45.86 41.09 15.53
C LYS A 208 44.98 41.38 16.75
N LYS A 209 44.53 42.63 16.91
CA LYS A 209 43.67 43.03 18.02
C LYS A 209 42.30 42.35 17.96
N ILE A 210 41.72 42.25 16.77
CA ILE A 210 40.43 41.59 16.54
C ILE A 210 40.57 40.07 16.76
N SER A 211 41.59 39.43 16.18
CA SER A 211 41.86 37.99 16.36
C SER A 211 42.00 37.62 17.83
N LYS A 212 42.77 38.41 18.60
CA LYS A 212 42.87 38.25 20.05
C LYS A 212 41.51 38.36 20.75
N GLY A 213 40.72 39.37 20.40
CA GLY A 213 39.38 39.59 20.96
C GLY A 213 38.38 38.48 20.62
N MET A 214 38.57 37.81 19.47
CA MET A 214 37.75 36.68 19.02
C MET A 214 38.27 35.31 19.52
N GLY A 215 39.39 35.28 20.25
CA GLY A 215 40.02 34.03 20.69
C GLY A 215 40.63 33.20 19.56
N LEU A 216 40.96 33.84 18.43
CA LEU A 216 41.65 33.21 17.30
C LEU A 216 43.15 33.20 17.54
N ASP A 217 43.85 32.17 17.07
CA ASP A 217 45.29 32.07 17.21
C ASP A 217 46.02 33.27 16.56
N GLU A 218 46.78 34.00 17.36
CA GLU A 218 47.54 35.17 16.93
C GLU A 218 48.73 34.81 16.02
N ASN A 219 49.11 33.52 16.02
CA ASN A 219 50.31 32.98 15.38
C ASN A 219 49.99 32.09 14.17
N VAL A 220 49.00 32.46 13.37
CA VAL A 220 48.97 31.97 11.99
C VAL A 220 50.06 32.73 11.24
N GLU A 221 51.31 32.29 11.44
CA GLU A 221 52.39 32.55 10.51
C GLU A 221 51.86 32.14 9.15
N TYR A 222 51.55 33.16 8.33
CA TYR A 222 50.71 33.03 7.15
C TYR A 222 51.38 32.21 6.06
N GLY A 223 51.61 30.90 6.24
CA GLY A 223 52.11 30.00 5.22
C GLY A 223 53.25 30.58 4.38
N LEU A 224 54.05 31.48 4.96
CA LEU A 224 55.27 31.97 4.35
C LEU A 224 56.17 30.77 4.44
N ARG A 225 56.14 29.97 3.37
CA ARG A 225 57.24 29.06 3.03
C ARG A 225 58.51 29.89 3.17
N SER A 226 59.16 29.74 4.32
CA SER A 226 60.59 29.90 4.45
C SER A 226 61.20 28.88 3.51
N GLY A 227 61.36 29.27 2.26
CA GLY A 227 61.64 28.38 1.16
C GLY A 227 61.98 29.15 -0.10
N TYR A 228 62.90 30.11 0.03
CA TYR A 228 64.05 30.34 -0.85
C TYR A 228 65.17 30.96 -0.02
#